data_AF-A0A1F5TMP9-F1
#
_entry.id   AF-A0A1F5TMP9-F1
#
_cell.length_a   1.000
_cell.length_b   1.000
_cell.length_c   1.000
_cell.angle_alpha   90.00
_cell.angle_beta   90.00
_cell.angle_gamma   90.00
#
_symmetry.space_group_name_H-M   'P 1'
#
loop_
_entity.id
_entity.type
_entity.pdbx_description
1 polymer ?
#
loop_
_entity_poly.entity_id
_entity_poly.type
_entity_poly.pdbx_seq_one_letter_code
_entity_poly.pdbx_strand_id
1 'polypeptide(L)'
;MNTTQTKTHKRINISLPEDTLNLIDRIAEKGERSRLIDEAVRFYMEQKGRNNLKALLKEGAIARARRSVELAQEWFFLEEEVCPKNFR
;
A
#
# COMPACT_ATOMS: atom_id res chain seq x y z
N MET A 1 -18.48 14.13 -19.61
CA MET A 1 -18.73 15.32 -18.77
C MET A 1 -17.85 15.16 -17.56
N ASN A 2 -16.75 15.91 -17.53
CA ASN A 2 -15.60 15.59 -16.69
C ASN A 2 -15.67 16.55 -15.52
N THR A 3 -16.08 16.07 -14.35
CA THR A 3 -16.16 16.88 -13.13
C THR A 3 -14.75 17.23 -12.69
N THR A 4 -14.29 18.42 -13.05
CA THR A 4 -13.20 19.12 -12.36
C THR A 4 -13.66 19.40 -10.93
N GLN A 5 -13.43 18.43 -10.05
CA GLN A 5 -13.65 18.58 -8.62
C GLN A 5 -12.65 19.62 -8.11
N THR A 6 -13.11 20.86 -7.91
CA THR A 6 -12.35 21.90 -7.23
C THR A 6 -11.96 21.34 -5.86
N LYS A 7 -10.65 21.12 -5.65
CA LYS A 7 -10.10 20.60 -4.39
C LYS A 7 -10.42 21.62 -3.29
N THR A 8 -11.51 21.42 -2.56
CA THR A 8 -11.94 22.30 -1.48
C THR A 8 -11.03 22.09 -0.28
N HIS A 9 -10.18 23.07 0.02
CA HIS A 9 -9.33 23.01 1.21
C HIS A 9 -10.16 23.36 2.44
N LYS A 10 -10.30 22.41 3.38
CA LYS A 10 -10.95 22.64 4.67
C LYS A 10 -9.90 23.03 5.72
N ARG A 11 -10.04 24.22 6.32
CA ARG A 11 -9.18 24.64 7.43
C ARG A 11 -9.60 23.92 8.70
N ILE A 12 -8.64 23.30 9.38
CA ILE A 12 -8.82 22.63 10.67
C ILE A 12 -7.79 23.17 11.65
N ASN A 13 -8.16 23.25 12.94
CA ASN A 13 -7.21 23.54 14.01
C ASN A 13 -6.71 22.22 14.58
N ILE A 14 -5.42 21.97 14.51
CA ILE A 14 -4.77 20.77 15.05
C ILE A 14 -3.62 21.20 15.97
N SER A 15 -3.42 20.46 17.04
CA SER A 15 -2.25 20.61 17.91
C SER A 15 -1.20 19.58 17.48
N LEU A 16 0.02 20.04 17.24
CA LEU A 16 1.17 19.19 16.93
C LEU A 16 2.27 19.45 17.95
N PRO A 17 3.10 18.45 18.29
CA PRO A 17 4.28 18.64 19.10
C PRO A 17 5.20 19.71 18.48
N GLU A 18 5.86 20.49 19.34
CA GLU A 18 6.76 21.57 18.91
C GLU A 18 7.89 21.04 18.02
N ASP A 19 8.44 19.86 18.34
CA ASP A 19 9.46 19.20 17.54
C ASP A 19 8.97 18.92 16.10
N THR A 20 7.72 18.49 15.94
CA THR A 20 7.13 18.23 14.63
C THR A 20 6.92 19.52 13.86
N LEU A 21 6.51 20.60 14.53
CA LEU A 21 6.39 21.92 13.91
C LEU A 21 7.76 22.43 13.45
N ASN A 22 8.80 22.24 14.25
CA ASN A 22 10.18 22.59 13.89
C ASN A 22 10.68 21.81 12.66
N LEU A 23 10.32 20.52 12.54
CA LEU A 23 10.65 19.73 11.34
C LEU A 23 9.92 20.24 10.10
N ILE A 24 8.64 20.56 10.24
CA ILE A 24 7.85 21.15 9.15
C ILE A 24 8.45 22.49 8.72
N ASP A 25 8.85 23.33 9.66
CA ASP A 25 9.38 24.67 9.39
C ASP A 25 10.76 24.69 8.75
N ARG A 26 11.55 23.62 8.93
CA ARG A 26 12.83 23.44 8.23
C ARG A 26 12.66 23.08 6.76
N ILE A 27 11.53 22.45 6.40
CA ILE A 27 11.31 21.87 5.07
C ILE A 27 10.34 22.72 4.26
N ALA A 28 9.28 23.24 4.89
CA ALA A 28 8.26 24.02 4.23
C ALA A 28 8.62 25.50 4.22
N GLU A 29 8.72 26.07 3.02
CA GLU A 29 8.74 27.52 2.84
C GLU A 29 7.41 28.17 3.29
N LYS A 30 7.40 29.49 3.47
CA LYS A 30 6.20 30.24 3.89
C LYS A 30 5.03 29.95 2.93
N GLY A 31 3.98 29.34 3.47
CA GLY A 31 2.76 28.99 2.72
C GLY A 31 2.64 27.52 2.34
N GLU A 32 3.75 26.77 2.32
CA GLU A 32 3.75 25.36 1.88
C GLU A 32 3.46 24.36 3.02
N ARG A 33 3.32 24.83 4.27
CA ARG A 33 3.04 23.96 5.44
C ARG A 33 1.84 23.05 5.21
N SER A 34 0.73 23.61 4.71
CA SER A 34 -0.50 22.85 4.45
C SER A 34 -0.31 21.80 3.35
N ARG A 35 0.52 22.11 2.34
CA ARG A 35 0.84 21.18 1.26
C ARG A 35 1.71 20.03 1.76
N LEU A 36 2.73 20.35 2.54
CA LEU A 36 3.61 19.35 3.16
C LEU A 36 2.82 18.39 4.07
N ILE A 37 1.86 18.93 4.84
CA ILE A 37 0.98 18.12 5.68
C ILE A 37 0.07 17.20 4.83
N ASP A 38 -0.56 17.71 3.76
CA ASP A 38 -1.38 16.87 2.84
C ASP A 38 -0.54 15.73 2.24
N GLU A 39 0.67 16.02 1.78
CA GLU A 39 1.58 15.03 1.21
C GLU A 39 2.02 13.99 2.24
N ALA A 40 2.44 14.40 3.42
CA ALA A 40 2.85 13.50 4.50
C ALA A 40 1.71 12.56 4.93
N VAL A 41 0.48 13.08 5.03
CA VAL A 41 -0.69 12.27 5.39
C VAL A 41 -1.00 11.24 4.31
N ARG A 42 -0.99 11.64 3.02
CA ARG A 42 -1.21 10.71 1.90
C ARG A 42 -0.15 9.62 1.85
N PHE A 43 1.11 10.00 1.96
CA PHE A 43 2.22 9.06 1.99
C PHE A 43 2.08 8.06 3.14
N TYR A 44 1.77 8.54 4.35
CA TYR A 44 1.58 7.67 5.51
C TYR A 44 0.40 6.70 5.32
N MET A 45 -0.73 7.17 4.77
CA MET A 45 -1.88 6.31 4.49
C MET A 45 -1.57 5.25 3.43
N GLU A 46 -0.89 5.61 2.35
CA GLU A 46 -0.49 4.65 1.31
C GLU A 46 0.50 3.60 1.85
N GLN A 47 1.45 4.01 2.70
CA GLN A 47 2.41 3.08 3.29
C GLN A 47 1.74 2.16 4.32
N LYS A 48 0.87 2.71 5.16
CA LYS A 48 0.11 1.92 6.14
C LYS A 48 -0.82 0.92 5.43
N GLY A 49 -1.48 1.34 4.35
CA GLY A 49 -2.31 0.47 3.51
C GLY A 49 -1.51 -0.67 2.88
N ARG A 50 -0.34 -0.37 2.30
CA ARG A 50 0.57 -1.39 1.72
C ARG A 50 1.06 -2.39 2.77
N ASN A 51 1.42 -1.93 3.96
CA ASN A 51 1.88 -2.81 5.04
C ASN A 51 0.75 -3.71 5.56
N ASN A 52 -0.45 -3.15 5.73
CA ASN A 52 -1.63 -3.93 6.11
C ASN A 52 -1.98 -4.98 5.05
N LEU A 53 -1.95 -4.61 3.77
CA LEU A 53 -2.20 -5.54 2.67
C LEU A 53 -1.15 -6.67 2.65
N LYS A 54 0.14 -6.36 2.83
CA LYS A 54 1.21 -7.37 2.93
C LYS A 54 0.98 -8.32 4.11
N ALA A 55 0.56 -7.81 5.26
CA ALA A 55 0.25 -8.63 6.43
C ALA A 55 -0.92 -9.58 6.14
N LEU A 56 -2.02 -9.07 5.60
CA LEU A 56 -3.20 -9.87 5.25
C LEU A 56 -2.89 -10.93 4.17
N LEU A 57 -2.07 -10.61 3.17
CA LEU A 57 -1.62 -11.57 2.16
C LEU A 57 -0.78 -12.69 2.78
N LYS A 58 0.15 -12.33 3.69
CA LYS A 58 0.98 -13.30 4.41
C LYS A 58 0.13 -14.23 5.26
N GLU A 59 -0.80 -13.69 6.04
CA GLU A 59 -1.73 -14.46 6.86
C GLU A 59 -2.59 -15.40 6.01
N GLY A 60 -3.15 -14.90 4.92
CA GLY A 60 -3.94 -15.72 4.00
C GLY A 60 -3.14 -16.84 3.33
N ALA A 61 -1.88 -16.58 2.98
CA ALA A 61 -0.98 -17.60 2.41
C ALA A 61 -0.67 -18.70 3.43
N ILE A 62 -0.35 -18.33 4.68
CA ILE A 62 -0.10 -19.29 5.76
C ILE A 62 -1.36 -20.13 6.04
N ALA A 63 -2.52 -19.48 6.17
CA ALA A 63 -3.78 -20.15 6.46
C ALA A 63 -4.18 -21.17 5.38
N ARG A 64 -3.82 -20.92 4.12
CA ARG A 64 -4.12 -21.80 2.99
C ARG A 64 -2.97 -22.73 2.58
N ALA A 65 -1.80 -22.62 3.23
CA ALA A 65 -0.58 -23.30 2.80
C ALA A 65 -0.76 -24.81 2.64
N ARG A 66 -1.41 -25.45 3.62
CA ARG A 66 -1.67 -26.90 3.59
C ARG A 66 -2.51 -27.29 2.37
N ARG A 67 -3.65 -26.64 2.17
CA ARG A 67 -4.53 -26.89 1.02
C ARG A 67 -3.83 -26.60 -0.30
N SER A 68 -3.04 -25.53 -0.37
CA SER A 68 -2.28 -25.17 -1.58
C SER A 68 -1.24 -26.23 -1.94
N VAL A 69 -0.59 -26.85 -0.95
CA VAL A 69 0.34 -27.96 -1.17
C VAL A 69 -0.38 -29.22 -1.62
N GLU A 70 -1.49 -29.58 -0.97
CA GLU A 70 -2.32 -30.73 -1.34
C GLU A 70 -2.83 -30.60 -2.79
N LEU A 71 -3.35 -29.43 -3.16
CA LEU A 71 -3.80 -29.14 -4.53
C LEU A 71 -2.64 -29.19 -5.53
N ALA A 72 -1.49 -28.60 -5.21
CA ALA A 72 -0.33 -28.66 -6.10
C ALA A 72 0.15 -30.10 -6.32
N GLN A 73 0.11 -30.94 -5.29
CA GLN A 73 0.46 -32.37 -5.40
C GLN A 73 -0.55 -33.13 -6.26
N GLU A 74 -1.86 -32.88 -6.09
CA GLU A 74 -2.90 -33.49 -6.93
C GLU A 74 -2.73 -33.14 -8.42
N TRP A 75 -2.34 -31.89 -8.71
CA TRP A 75 -2.19 -31.40 -10.09
C TRP A 75 -0.83 -31.73 -10.71
N PHE A 76 0.21 -31.96 -9.90
CA PHE A 76 1.55 -32.33 -10.37
C PHE A 76 1.53 -33.61 -11.22
N PHE A 77 0.69 -34.58 -10.86
CA PHE A 77 0.55 -35.83 -11.62
C PHE A 77 -0.07 -35.64 -13.02
N LEU A 78 -0.79 -34.53 -13.26
CA LEU A 78 -1.42 -34.22 -14.54
C LEU A 78 -0.51 -33.38 -15.46
N GLU A 79 0.44 -32.62 -14.91
CA GLU A 79 1.39 -31.82 -15.70
C GLU A 79 2.47 -32.66 -16.40
N GLU A 80 2.80 -33.84 -15.86
CA GLU A 80 3.81 -34.74 -16.44
C GLU A 80 3.38 -35.32 -17.80
N GLU A 81 2.06 -35.38 -18.08
CA GLU A 81 1.51 -35.88 -19.34
C GLU A 81 1.28 -34.79 -20.41
N VAL A 82 1.28 -33.51 -20.03
CA VAL A 82 0.82 -32.41 -20.91
C VAL A 82 1.93 -31.42 -21.27
N CYS A 83 3.10 -31.49 -20.63
CA CYS A 83 4.24 -30.64 -20.99
C CYS A 83 5.04 -31.26 -22.16
N PRO A 84 4.96 -30.75 -23.41
CA PRO A 84 5.84 -31.22 -24.47
C PRO A 84 7.28 -30.83 -24.14
N LYS A 85 8.15 -31.83 -23.95
CA LYS A 85 9.60 -31.67 -23.71
C LYS A 85 10.38 -31.09 -24.91
N ASN A 86 9.72 -30.42 -25.86
CA ASN A 86 10.28 -29.99 -27.15
C ASN A 86 10.40 -28.47 -27.30
N PHE A 87 10.86 -27.76 -26.26
CA PHE A 87 11.44 -26.43 -26.45
C PHE A 87 12.96 -26.56 -26.38
N ARG A 88 13.55 -26.90 -27.54
CA ARG A 88 15.00 -26.85 -27.79
C ARG A 88 15.27 -25.78 -28.83
#